data_AF-A0A3D4EWI4-F1
#
_entry.id   AF-A0A3D4EWI4-F1
#
_cell.length_a   1.000
_cell.length_b   1.000
_cell.length_c   1.000
_cell.angle_alpha   90.00
_cell.angle_beta   90.00
_cell.angle_gamma   90.00
#
_symmetry.space_group_name_H-M   'P 1'
#
loop_
_entity.id
_entity.type
_entity.pdbx_description
1 polymer ?
#
loop_
_entity_poly.entity_id
_entity_poly.type
_entity_poly.pdbx_seq_one_letter_code
_entity_poly.pdbx_strand_id
1 'polypeptide(L)' 'ELPIWHEALELRDSKRRRRVFNGLEEFREHLGGELTVLLLEETGVGVDVHEIDEVIWESCAEELKIRAHSMV' A
#
# COMPACT_ATOMS: atom_id res chain seq x y z
N GLU A 1 6.88 19.96 3.67
CA GLU A 1 6.35 18.66 4.13
C GLU A 1 6.30 17.70 2.96
N LEU A 2 6.37 16.38 3.21
CA LEU A 2 6.22 15.38 2.16
C LEU A 2 4.73 15.07 1.96
N PRO A 3 4.27 14.82 0.71
CA PRO A 3 2.88 14.46 0.46
C PRO A 3 2.55 13.12 1.10
N ILE A 4 1.39 13.02 1.75
CA ILE A 4 0.92 11.80 2.42
C ILE A 4 -0.03 10.96 1.56
N TRP A 5 -0.40 11.44 0.36
CA TRP A 5 -1.30 10.75 -0.56
C TRP A 5 -0.95 11.06 -2.03
N HIS A 6 -1.30 10.14 -2.94
CA HIS A 6 -1.13 10.28 -4.39
C HIS A 6 -2.27 9.60 -5.16
N GLU A 7 -2.69 10.16 -6.30
CA GLU A 7 -3.79 9.65 -7.14
C GLU A 7 -3.58 8.21 -7.64
N ALA A 8 -2.33 7.75 -7.69
CA ALA A 8 -1.98 6.38 -8.05
C ALA A 8 -2.64 5.33 -7.12
N LEU A 9 -2.88 5.70 -5.86
CA LEU A 9 -3.60 4.85 -4.89
C LEU A 9 -5.07 4.63 -5.30
N GLU A 10 -5.61 5.47 -6.18
CA GLU A 10 -6.98 5.35 -6.66
C GLU A 10 -7.13 4.42 -7.88
N LEU A 11 -6.02 4.15 -8.57
CA LEU A 11 -6.05 3.42 -9.83
C LEU A 11 -6.62 2.02 -9.61
N ARG A 12 -7.63 1.67 -10.42
CA ARG A 12 -8.25 0.35 -10.42
C ARG A 12 -8.01 -0.37 -11.75
N ASP A 13 -8.03 -1.69 -11.71
CA ASP A 13 -8.00 -2.55 -12.89
C ASP A 13 -9.42 -2.81 -13.45
N SER A 14 -9.52 -3.67 -14.47
CA SER A 14 -10.80 -4.04 -15.09
C SER A 14 -11.76 -4.78 -14.15
N LYS A 15 -11.27 -5.36 -13.05
CA LYS A 15 -12.05 -6.04 -12.02
C LYS A 15 -12.37 -5.14 -10.82
N ARG A 16 -12.04 -3.85 -10.91
CA ARG A 16 -12.18 -2.85 -9.84
C ARG A 16 -11.25 -3.07 -8.64
N ARG A 17 -10.26 -3.95 -8.71
CA ARG A 17 -9.21 -4.09 -7.67
C ARG A 17 -8.21 -2.95 -7.80
N ARG A 18 -7.60 -2.49 -6.71
CA ARG A 18 -6.54 -1.48 -6.76
C ARG A 18 -5.34 -2.03 -7.53
N ARG A 19 -4.80 -1.24 -8.47
CA ARG A 19 -3.66 -1.65 -9.31
C ARG A 19 -2.38 -1.86 -8.51
N VAL A 20 -2.24 -1.20 -7.36
CA VAL A 20 -1.07 -1.38 -6.47
C VAL A 20 -0.83 -2.85 -6.15
N PHE A 21 -1.89 -3.62 -5.94
CA PHE A 21 -1.77 -5.03 -5.58
C PHE A 21 -1.36 -5.90 -6.77
N ASN A 22 -1.65 -5.48 -7.99
CA ASN A 22 -1.12 -6.15 -9.19
C ASN A 22 0.39 -5.89 -9.29
N GLY A 23 0.83 -4.66 -9.00
CA GLY A 23 2.25 -4.33 -8.93
C GLY A 23 3.01 -5.09 -7.83
N LEU A 24 2.40 -5.29 -6.65
CA LEU A 24 3.00 -6.11 -5.59
C LEU A 24 3.14 -7.57 -6.01
N GLU A 25 2.15 -8.10 -6.71
CA GLU A 25 2.18 -9.48 -7.21
C GLU A 25 3.22 -9.65 -8.31
N GLU A 26 3.29 -8.73 -9.27
CA GLU A 26 4.35 -8.70 -10.27
C GLU A 26 5.72 -8.62 -9.60
N PHE A 27 5.90 -7.74 -8.61
CA PHE A 27 7.15 -7.60 -7.87
C PHE A 27 7.54 -8.92 -7.17
N ARG A 28 6.57 -9.60 -6.55
CA ARG A 28 6.75 -10.92 -5.94
C ARG A 28 7.22 -11.96 -6.97
N GLU A 29 6.59 -12.02 -8.14
CA GLU A 29 6.98 -12.95 -9.22
C GLU A 29 8.41 -12.70 -9.70
N HIS A 30 8.84 -11.43 -9.81
CA HIS A 30 10.19 -11.06 -10.24
C HIS A 30 11.27 -11.44 -9.22
N LEU A 31 10.96 -11.43 -7.91
CA LEU A 31 11.89 -11.89 -6.88
C LEU A 31 12.13 -13.40 -6.90
N GLY A 32 11.23 -14.17 -7.55
CA GLY A 32 11.28 -15.63 -7.55
C GLY A 32 11.05 -16.26 -6.17
N GLY A 33 10.42 -15.53 -5.25
CA GLY A 33 10.25 -15.92 -3.85
C GLY A 33 9.03 -15.27 -3.17
N GLU A 34 9.06 -15.22 -1.83
CA GLU A 34 8.01 -14.55 -1.05
C GLU A 34 8.11 -13.02 -1.17
N LEU A 35 6.96 -12.36 -1.11
CA LEU A 35 6.93 -10.91 -0.97
C LEU A 35 7.59 -10.60 0.39
N THR A 36 8.49 -9.63 0.44
CA THR A 36 9.03 -9.13 1.71
C THR A 36 8.92 -7.63 1.69
N VAL A 37 8.05 -7.11 2.56
CA VAL A 37 7.87 -5.67 2.78
C VAL A 37 8.24 -5.37 4.22
N LEU A 38 9.17 -4.44 4.42
CA LEU A 38 9.48 -3.93 5.75
C LEU A 38 8.38 -2.94 6.16
N LEU A 39 7.62 -3.29 7.21
CA LEU A 39 6.70 -2.40 7.90
C LEU A 39 7.27 -2.00 9.26
N LEU A 40 6.65 -1.02 9.91
CA LEU A 40 6.99 -0.63 11.29
C LEU A 40 5.95 -1.20 12.24
N GLU A 41 6.41 -1.99 13.21
CA GLU A 41 5.58 -2.44 14.34
C GLU A 41 5.51 -1.37 15.43
N GLU A 42 6.68 -0.76 15.72
CA GLU A 42 6.83 0.32 16.69
C GLU A 42 7.92 1.31 16.22
N THR A 43 8.12 2.39 16.98
CA THR A 43 9.17 3.37 16.67
C THR A 43 10.54 2.71 16.78
N GLY A 44 11.25 2.64 15.64
CA GLY A 44 12.56 1.99 15.57
C GLY A 44 12.50 0.46 15.49
N VAL A 45 11.31 -0.15 15.42
CA VAL A 45 11.11 -1.59 15.31
C VAL A 45 10.45 -1.91 13.97
N GLY A 46 11.21 -2.53 13.08
CA GLY A 46 10.72 -3.02 11.80
C GLY A 46 10.27 -4.47 11.88
N VAL A 47 9.28 -4.84 11.07
CA VAL A 47 8.81 -6.21 10.87
C VAL A 47 8.73 -6.49 9.37
N ASP A 48 9.29 -7.63 8.97
CA ASP A 48 9.14 -8.13 7.61
C ASP A 48 7.79 -8.84 7.51
N VAL A 49 6.95 -8.37 6.59
CA VAL A 49 5.67 -9.01 6.28
C VAL A 49 5.69 -9.61 4.88
N HIS A 50 4.95 -10.72 4.74
CA HIS A 50 4.91 -11.51 3.51
C HIS A 50 3.59 -11.43 2.74
N GLU A 51 2.61 -10.74 3.31
CA GLU A 51 1.32 -10.49 2.71
C GLU A 51 0.82 -9.12 3.16
N ILE A 52 0.02 -8.47 2.31
CA ILE A 52 -0.67 -7.23 2.64
C ILE A 52 -2.17 -7.53 2.61
N ASP A 53 -2.85 -7.35 3.75
CA ASP A 53 -4.30 -7.42 3.81
C ASP A 53 -4.91 -6.26 3.02
N GLU A 54 -5.64 -6.58 1.94
CA GLU A 54 -6.21 -5.59 1.05
C GLU A 54 -7.26 -4.70 1.74
N VAL A 55 -8.00 -5.22 2.72
CA VAL A 55 -9.06 -4.48 3.43
C VAL A 55 -8.45 -3.44 4.36
N ILE A 56 -7.40 -3.83 5.09
CA ILE A 56 -6.65 -2.91 5.95
C ILE A 56 -5.97 -1.85 5.08
N TRP A 57 -5.33 -2.27 3.98
CA TRP A 57 -4.67 -1.35 3.06
C TRP A 57 -5.63 -0.32 2.46
N GLU A 58 -6.82 -0.74 2.00
CA GLU A 58 -7.85 0.16 1.45
C GLU A 58 -8.30 1.19 2.50
N SER A 59 -8.48 0.75 3.76
CA SER A 59 -8.85 1.64 4.86
C SER A 59 -7.76 2.70 5.12
N CYS A 60 -6.48 2.29 5.09
CA CYS A 60 -5.35 3.21 5.23
C CYS A 60 -5.24 4.19 4.06
N ALA A 61 -5.43 3.73 2.83
CA ALA A 61 -5.37 4.59 1.64
C ALA A 61 -6.47 5.66 1.65
N GLU A 62 -7.68 5.31 2.08
CA GLU A 62 -8.78 6.27 2.23
C GLU A 62 -8.52 7.26 3.37
N GLU A 63 -8.01 6.83 4.52
CA GLU A 63 -7.63 7.72 5.62
C GLU A 63 -6.57 8.75 5.18
N LEU A 64 -5.53 8.30 4.47
CA LEU A 64 -4.49 9.19 3.94
C LEU A 64 -5.05 10.21 2.95
N LYS A 65 -6.00 9.79 2.10
CA LYS A 65 -6.71 10.68 1.17
C LYS A 65 -7.51 11.73 1.93
N ILE A 66 -8.31 11.33 2.91
CA ILE A 66 -9.13 12.25 3.72
C ILE A 66 -8.24 13.28 4.40
N ARG A 67 -7.13 12.85 5.03
CA ARG A 67 -6.18 13.77 5.68
C ARG A 67 -5.54 14.74 4.69
N ALA A 68 -5.09 14.25 3.54
CA ALA A 68 -4.47 15.08 2.52
C ALA A 68 -5.41 16.18 2.00
N HIS A 69 -6.71 15.89 1.90
CA HIS A 69 -7.72 16.86 1.47
C HIS A 69 -8.27 17.74 2.60
N SER A 70 -8.16 17.30 3.86
CA SER A 70 -8.58 18.07 5.05
C SER A 70 -7.51 19.06 5.53
N MET A 71 -6.26 18.88 5.08
CA MET A 71 -5.13 19.77 5.35
C MET A 71 -5.02 20.94 4.35
N VAL A 72 -5.99 21.07 3.44
CA VAL A 72 -6.16 22.20 2.51
C VAL A 72 -7.32 23.07 2.98
#